data_AF-A0A2N5KP98-F1
#
_entry.id   AF-A0A2N5KP98-F1
#
_cell.length_a   1.000
_cell.length_b   1.000
_cell.length_c   1.000
_cell.angle_alpha   90.00
_cell.angle_beta   90.00
_cell.angle_gamma   90.00
#
_symmetry.space_group_name_H-M   'P 1'
#
loop_
_entity.id
_entity.type
_entity.pdbx_description
1 polymer ?
#
loop_
_entity_poly.entity_id
_entity_poly.type
_entity_poly.pdbx_seq_one_letter_code
_entity_poly.pdbx_strand_id
1 'polypeptide(L)'
;MSDGTAKLLDWEKARISPRTQDLAHFLLPTTTLWRDDTAASLSEEQERTFVDAYLEHGLVEDTGRFLEQLEAMKTIVSLRAVSWCAWALQETAQSFRPITNEETLCKSRTYLEPEFLEGLFGQ
;
A
#
# COMPACT_ATOMS: atom_id res chain seq x y z
N MET A 1 22.68 -14.74 8.36
CA MET A 1 22.36 -13.99 7.13
C MET A 1 21.20 -14.72 6.47
N SER A 2 20.07 -14.05 6.24
CA SER A 2 19.00 -14.63 5.43
C SER A 2 19.53 -14.85 4.02
N ASP A 3 19.11 -15.93 3.37
CA ASP A 3 19.54 -16.35 2.03
C ASP A 3 19.02 -15.46 0.88
N GLY A 4 18.51 -14.26 1.21
CA GLY A 4 17.89 -13.34 0.25
C GLY A 4 16.58 -13.83 -0.35
N THR A 5 15.98 -14.91 0.18
CA THR A 5 14.74 -15.45 -0.37
C THR A 5 13.50 -14.76 0.20
N ALA A 6 12.55 -14.44 -0.68
CA ALA A 6 11.22 -13.95 -0.32
C ALA A 6 10.18 -15.06 -0.56
N LYS A 7 9.15 -15.13 0.29
CA LYS A 7 8.04 -16.07 0.16
C LYS A 7 6.72 -15.30 0.18
N LEU A 8 5.86 -15.57 -0.79
CA LEU A 8 4.50 -15.04 -0.83
C LEU A 8 3.55 -16.01 -0.12
N LEU A 9 2.88 -15.53 0.91
CA LEU A 9 1.92 -16.27 1.73
C LEU A 9 0.55 -15.57 1.65
N ASP A 10 -0.46 -16.09 2.34
CA ASP A 10 -1.78 -15.44 2.46
C ASP A 10 -2.51 -15.24 1.10
N TRP A 11 -2.63 -16.34 0.32
CA TRP A 11 -3.31 -16.36 -0.98
C TRP A 11 -4.85 -16.50 -0.86
N GLU A 12 -5.41 -16.52 0.34
CA GLU A 12 -6.84 -16.79 0.59
C GLU A 12 -7.77 -15.73 0.00
N LYS A 13 -7.26 -14.53 -0.31
CA LYS A 13 -8.01 -13.41 -0.91
C LYS A 13 -7.50 -13.00 -2.30
N ALA A 14 -6.75 -13.87 -2.99
CA ALA A 14 -6.28 -13.59 -4.35
C ALA A 14 -7.43 -13.24 -5.30
N ARG A 15 -7.19 -12.28 -6.21
CA ARG A 15 -8.17 -11.79 -7.19
C ARG A 15 -7.56 -11.72 -8.58
N ILE A 16 -8.41 -11.80 -9.60
CA ILE A 16 -8.03 -11.41 -10.96
C ILE A 16 -8.06 -9.88 -11.04
N SER A 17 -6.91 -9.27 -11.26
CA SER A 17 -6.75 -7.82 -11.33
C SER A 17 -5.63 -7.44 -12.30
N PRO A 18 -5.56 -6.16 -12.71
CA PRO A 18 -4.35 -5.64 -13.35
C PRO A 18 -3.14 -5.83 -12.45
N ARG A 19 -2.00 -6.19 -13.04
CA ARG A 19 -0.73 -6.38 -12.31
C ARG A 19 -0.27 -5.13 -11.55
N THR A 20 -0.64 -3.94 -12.03
CA THR A 20 -0.33 -2.67 -11.35
C THR A 20 -1.02 -2.55 -10.00
N GLN A 21 -2.09 -3.32 -9.75
CA GLN A 21 -2.73 -3.36 -8.44
C GLN A 21 -1.80 -3.93 -7.38
N ASP A 22 -1.10 -5.04 -7.67
CA ASP A 22 -0.18 -5.63 -6.71
C ASP A 22 1.04 -4.74 -6.49
N LEU A 23 1.59 -4.13 -7.56
CA LEU A 23 2.68 -3.17 -7.45
C LEU A 23 2.31 -1.97 -6.57
N ALA A 24 1.12 -1.39 -6.78
CA ALA A 24 0.66 -0.29 -5.94
C ALA A 24 0.63 -0.69 -4.45
N HIS A 25 0.21 -1.92 -4.11
CA HIS A 25 0.26 -2.40 -2.72
C HIS A 25 1.68 -2.64 -2.20
N PHE A 26 2.66 -2.97 -3.05
CA PHE A 26 4.06 -3.10 -2.62
C PHE A 26 4.75 -1.75 -2.41
N LEU A 27 4.32 -0.72 -3.12
CA LEU A 27 4.96 0.60 -3.11
C LEU A 27 4.38 1.54 -2.04
N LEU A 28 3.09 1.41 -1.73
CA LEU A 28 2.42 2.39 -0.88
C LEU A 28 2.72 2.20 0.63
N PRO A 29 2.99 3.29 1.36
CA PRO A 29 3.22 3.24 2.81
C PRO A 29 1.98 2.75 3.57
N THR A 30 0.79 3.01 3.05
CA THR A 30 -0.49 2.58 3.65
C THR A 30 -0.71 1.07 3.61
N THR A 31 0.12 0.31 2.92
CA THR A 31 0.08 -1.16 2.84
C THR A 31 1.34 -1.80 3.39
N THR A 32 2.45 -1.06 3.52
CA THR A 32 3.72 -1.55 4.05
C THR A 32 4.00 -1.12 5.50
N LEU A 33 3.42 -0.02 6.02
CA LEU A 33 3.76 0.56 7.33
C LEU A 33 2.80 0.18 8.49
N TRP A 34 2.33 -1.06 8.58
CA TRP A 34 1.30 -1.45 9.57
C TRP A 34 1.81 -1.96 10.92
N ARG A 35 2.95 -2.65 10.94
CA ARG A 35 3.51 -3.30 12.13
C ARG A 35 5.03 -3.18 12.06
N ASP A 36 5.63 -2.60 13.09
CA ASP A 36 7.07 -2.55 13.38
C ASP A 36 7.93 -1.39 12.86
N ASP A 37 9.00 -1.17 13.63
CA ASP A 37 10.13 -0.25 13.51
C ASP A 37 11.01 -0.52 12.28
N THR A 38 10.79 -1.66 11.62
CA THR A 38 11.47 -2.04 10.36
C THR A 38 10.70 -1.60 9.13
N ALA A 39 9.46 -1.14 9.29
CA ALA A 39 8.66 -0.66 8.18
C ALA A 39 9.23 0.67 7.69
N ALA A 40 9.76 0.68 6.48
CA ALA A 40 10.37 1.84 5.85
C ALA A 40 9.59 2.20 4.58
N SER A 41 9.32 3.48 4.40
CA SER A 41 8.90 4.00 3.10
C SER A 41 10.06 3.85 2.13
N LEU A 42 9.77 3.40 0.91
CA LEU A 42 10.75 3.45 -0.16
C LEU A 42 11.01 4.92 -0.51
N SER A 43 12.27 5.28 -0.72
CA SER A 43 12.59 6.52 -1.41
C SER A 43 12.15 6.42 -2.88
N GLU A 44 12.02 7.56 -3.56
CA GLU A 44 11.71 7.59 -5.00
C GLU A 44 12.71 6.74 -5.83
N GLU A 45 13.99 6.73 -5.44
CA GLU A 45 15.02 5.92 -6.11
C GLU A 45 14.82 4.42 -5.86
N GLN A 46 14.43 4.03 -4.65
CA GLN A 46 14.14 2.63 -4.32
C GLN A 46 12.88 2.14 -5.01
N GLU A 47 11.83 2.96 -5.06
CA GLU A 47 10.60 2.68 -5.81
C GLU A 47 10.92 2.51 -7.30
N ARG A 48 11.69 3.44 -7.88
CA ARG A 48 12.12 3.34 -9.28
C ARG A 48 12.91 2.06 -9.54
N THR A 49 13.87 1.74 -8.67
CA THR A 49 14.68 0.51 -8.80
C THR A 49 13.80 -0.73 -8.75
N PHE A 50 12.79 -0.75 -7.88
CA PHE A 50 11.83 -1.85 -7.78
C PHE A 50 10.99 -1.99 -9.05
N VAL A 51 10.46 -0.87 -9.58
CA VAL A 51 9.66 -0.86 -10.80
C VAL A 51 10.49 -1.25 -12.02
N ASP A 52 11.70 -0.73 -12.15
CA ASP A 52 12.62 -1.06 -13.25
C ASP A 52 12.96 -2.56 -13.26
N ALA A 53 13.25 -3.15 -12.09
CA ALA A 53 13.48 -4.59 -11.96
C ALA A 53 12.24 -5.42 -12.31
N TYR A 54 11.03 -4.95 -11.93
CA TYR A 54 9.79 -5.60 -12.31
C TYR A 54 9.56 -5.58 -13.83
N LEU A 55 9.86 -4.45 -14.48
CA LEU A 55 9.72 -4.28 -15.93
C LEU A 55 10.73 -5.14 -16.69
N GLU A 56 11.97 -5.26 -16.21
CA GLU A 56 13.02 -6.08 -16.84
C GLU A 56 12.64 -7.58 -16.87
N HIS A 57 12.03 -8.07 -15.80
CA HIS A 57 11.60 -9.47 -15.70
C HIS A 57 10.16 -9.71 -16.17
N GLY A 58 9.39 -8.65 -16.40
CA GLY A 58 7.98 -8.71 -16.78
C GLY A 58 7.76 -8.70 -18.29
N LEU A 59 6.64 -9.29 -18.72
CA LEU A 59 6.14 -9.09 -20.08
C LEU A 59 5.31 -7.81 -20.13
N VAL A 60 5.97 -6.66 -20.25
CA VAL A 60 5.34 -5.35 -20.45
C VAL A 60 5.77 -4.80 -21.81
N GLU A 61 4.81 -4.72 -22.74
CA GLU A 61 5.07 -4.25 -24.12
C GLU A 61 5.08 -2.73 -24.22
N ASP A 62 4.22 -2.06 -23.45
CA ASP A 62 4.09 -0.61 -23.41
C ASP A 62 4.37 -0.10 -21.99
N THR A 63 5.63 0.25 -21.75
CA THR A 63 6.10 0.75 -20.47
C THR A 63 5.46 2.10 -20.10
N GLY A 64 5.23 2.97 -21.09
CA GLY A 64 4.63 4.30 -20.83
C GLY A 64 3.22 4.15 -20.26
N ARG A 65 2.38 3.37 -20.94
CA ARG A 65 1.02 3.07 -20.47
C ARG A 65 1.01 2.33 -19.14
N PHE A 66 1.97 1.43 -18.91
CA PHE A 66 2.09 0.72 -17.64
C PHE A 66 2.33 1.68 -16.47
N LEU A 67 3.25 2.64 -16.63
CA LEU A 67 3.57 3.62 -15.58
C LEU A 67 2.38 4.53 -15.29
N GLU A 68 1.67 5.00 -16.33
CA GLU A 68 0.42 5.76 -16.15
C GLU A 68 -0.63 4.96 -15.36
N GLN A 69 -0.81 3.68 -15.70
CA GLN A 69 -1.74 2.82 -14.99
C GLN A 69 -1.30 2.54 -13.54
N LEU A 70 0.00 2.47 -13.28
CA LEU A 70 0.54 2.28 -11.95
C LEU A 70 0.25 3.49 -11.06
N GLU A 71 0.48 4.71 -11.54
CA GLU A 71 0.18 5.92 -10.77
C GLU A 71 -1.31 6.07 -10.48
N ALA A 72 -2.18 5.83 -11.47
CA ALA A 72 -3.63 5.82 -11.24
C ALA A 72 -4.04 4.77 -10.19
N MET A 73 -3.38 3.60 -10.21
CA MET A 73 -3.66 2.54 -9.25
C MET A 73 -3.14 2.86 -7.85
N LYS A 74 -2.00 3.54 -7.72
CA LYS A 74 -1.50 4.06 -6.45
C LYS A 74 -2.53 4.99 -5.82
N THR A 75 -3.11 5.92 -6.58
CA THR A 75 -4.19 6.79 -6.10
C THR A 75 -5.40 5.98 -5.60
N ILE A 76 -5.86 4.99 -6.37
CA ILE A 76 -7.02 4.15 -6.02
C ILE A 76 -6.77 3.35 -4.73
N VAL A 77 -5.59 2.73 -4.61
CA VAL A 77 -5.22 1.94 -3.44
C VAL A 77 -5.07 2.83 -2.20
N SER A 78 -4.49 4.02 -2.34
CA SER A 78 -4.42 5.03 -1.27
C SER A 78 -5.81 5.43 -0.79
N LEU A 79 -6.74 5.77 -1.70
CA LEU A 79 -8.12 6.11 -1.37
C LEU A 79 -8.82 4.97 -0.63
N ARG A 80 -8.64 3.73 -1.09
CA ARG A 80 -9.18 2.54 -0.43
C ARG A 80 -8.64 2.39 0.99
N ALA A 81 -7.33 2.54 1.19
CA ALA A 81 -6.69 2.39 2.48
C ALA A 81 -7.15 3.47 3.48
N VAL A 82 -7.18 4.73 3.05
CA VAL A 82 -7.66 5.87 3.84
C VAL A 82 -9.14 5.71 4.21
N SER A 83 -9.97 5.29 3.25
CA SER A 83 -11.40 5.03 3.50
C SER A 83 -11.59 3.92 4.53
N TRP A 84 -10.77 2.87 4.46
CA TRP A 84 -10.79 1.80 5.45
C TRP A 84 -10.38 2.29 6.85
N CYS A 85 -9.36 3.16 6.95
CA CYS A 85 -8.95 3.76 8.22
C CYS A 85 -10.06 4.62 8.83
N ALA A 86 -10.74 5.43 8.02
CA ALA A 86 -11.87 6.25 8.47
C ALA A 86 -13.03 5.37 8.97
N TRP A 87 -13.39 4.33 8.21
CA TRP A 87 -14.39 3.36 8.63
C TRP A 87 -13.99 2.65 9.92
N ALA A 88 -12.74 2.20 10.05
CA ALA A 88 -12.24 1.50 11.24
C ALA A 88 -12.40 2.32 12.52
N LEU A 89 -12.11 3.62 12.46
CA LEU A 89 -12.29 4.53 13.59
C LEU A 89 -13.75 4.79 13.91
N GLN A 90 -14.60 4.96 12.88
CA GLN A 90 -16.04 5.13 13.06
C GLN A 90 -16.69 3.89 13.67
N GLU A 91 -16.34 2.70 13.18
CA GLU A 91 -16.86 1.42 13.66
C GLU A 91 -16.54 1.24 15.16
N THR A 92 -15.31 1.56 15.58
CA THR A 92 -14.94 1.52 17.00
C THR A 92 -15.73 2.50 17.86
N ALA A 93 -16.13 3.65 17.33
CA ALA A 93 -16.89 4.65 18.08
C ALA A 93 -18.39 4.35 18.17
N GLN A 94 -18.96 3.59 17.23
CA GLN A 94 -20.42 3.48 17.05
C GLN A 94 -20.96 2.04 17.12
N SER A 95 -20.12 1.00 17.15
CA SER A 95 -20.55 -0.39 16.97
C SER A 95 -20.53 -1.23 18.24
N PHE A 96 -21.32 -2.31 18.24
CA PHE A 96 -21.35 -3.35 19.26
C PHE A 96 -20.14 -4.30 19.19
N ARG A 97 -19.39 -4.28 18.08
CA ARG A 97 -18.17 -5.08 17.90
C ARG A 97 -17.00 -4.19 17.46
N PRO A 98 -16.48 -3.34 18.36
CA PRO A 98 -15.41 -2.42 18.03
C PRO A 98 -14.13 -3.15 17.61
N ILE A 99 -13.30 -2.49 16.78
CA ILE A 99 -11.92 -2.93 16.59
C ILE A 99 -11.19 -2.68 17.90
N THR A 100 -10.67 -3.73 18.51
CA THR A 100 -10.00 -3.65 19.84
C THR A 100 -8.49 -3.54 19.73
N ASN A 101 -7.91 -3.66 18.54
CA ASN A 101 -6.46 -3.53 18.36
C ASN A 101 -6.05 -2.05 18.36
N GLU A 102 -5.47 -1.58 19.47
CA GLU A 102 -5.02 -0.20 19.63
C GLU A 102 -3.96 0.21 18.61
N GLU A 103 -3.05 -0.70 18.22
CA GLU A 103 -2.01 -0.43 17.22
C GLU A 103 -2.63 -0.08 15.86
N THR A 104 -3.62 -0.89 15.45
CA THR A 104 -4.38 -0.66 14.21
C THR A 104 -5.12 0.67 14.24
N LEU A 105 -5.74 1.03 15.37
CA LEU A 105 -6.44 2.30 15.52
C LEU A 105 -5.48 3.49 15.53
N CYS A 106 -4.30 3.34 16.14
CA CYS A 106 -3.25 4.35 16.15
C CYS A 106 -2.77 4.63 14.72
N LYS A 107 -2.39 3.59 13.97
CA LYS A 107 -2.01 3.72 12.57
C LYS A 107 -3.11 4.29 11.70
N SER A 108 -4.36 3.87 11.91
CA SER A 108 -5.51 4.42 11.20
C SER A 108 -5.68 5.93 11.43
N ARG A 109 -5.38 6.43 12.64
CA ARG A 109 -5.37 7.88 12.90
C ARG A 109 -4.23 8.58 12.18
N THR A 110 -3.01 8.05 12.25
CA THR A 110 -1.84 8.62 11.54
C THR A 110 -2.08 8.74 10.04
N TYR A 111 -2.70 7.74 9.40
CA TYR A 111 -2.99 7.80 7.96
C TYR A 111 -4.09 8.79 7.57
N LEU A 112 -4.79 9.37 8.55
CA LEU A 112 -5.79 10.42 8.34
C LEU A 112 -5.27 11.80 8.76
N GLU A 113 -4.03 11.91 9.23
CA GLU A 113 -3.40 13.21 9.52
C GLU A 113 -3.22 14.00 8.21
N PRO A 114 -3.47 15.33 8.22
CA PRO A 114 -3.35 16.16 7.03
C PRO A 114 -2.01 16.00 6.32
N GLU A 115 -0.91 15.98 7.06
CA GLU A 115 0.45 15.87 6.52
C GLU A 115 0.66 14.55 5.75
N PHE A 116 0.08 13.46 6.26
CA PHE A 116 0.17 12.16 5.60
C PHE A 116 -0.71 12.11 4.33
N LEU A 117 -1.90 12.70 4.39
CA LEU A 117 -2.81 12.79 3.24
C LEU A 117 -2.24 13.69 2.14
N GLU A 118 -1.61 14.81 2.50
CA GLU A 118 -0.89 15.67 1.57
C GLU A 118 0.27 14.91 0.90
N GLY A 119 1.03 14.11 1.65
CA GLY A 119 2.07 13.26 1.09
C GLY A 119 1.54 12.19 0.11
N LEU A 120 0.29 11.73 0.28
CA LEU A 120 -0.32 10.72 -0.59
C LEU A 120 -1.01 11.28 -1.84
N PHE A 121 -1.56 12.49 -1.76
CA PHE A 121 -2.45 13.04 -2.81
C PHE A 121 -2.05 14.43 -3.32
N GLY A 122 -1.09 15.11 -2.70
CA GLY A 122 -0.76 16.52 -2.95
C GLY A 122 0.13 16.80 -4.16
N GLN A 123 0.16 15.91 -5.16
CA GLN A 123 0.91 16.11 -6.41
C GLN A 123 0.07 16.77 -7.50
#